data_AF-A0AAD3CYI2-F1
#
_entry.id   AF-A0AAD3CYI2-F1
#
_cell.length_a   1.000
_cell.length_b   1.000
_cell.length_c   1.000
_cell.angle_alpha   90.00
_cell.angle_beta   90.00
_cell.angle_gamma   90.00
#
_symmetry.space_group_name_H-M   'P 1'
#
loop_
_entity.id
_entity.type
_entity.pdbx_description
1 polymer ?
#
loop_
_entity_poly.entity_id
_entity_poly.type
_entity_poly.pdbx_seq_one_letter_code
_entity_poly.pdbx_strand_id
1 'polypeptide(L)'
;MQSFMRKCGAGHGMMARKMLQGKKTKELELISPSSVKLQQNLRLTKRYFSSSVSSTSKASSASEVTPTPEQLKIVALRYAVPMIGFGFTDNLVMITAGEAIDQTFGVTLGISTMTAAGFGQVCSDVAGNLSGGFVDALCAKLNLPKHHLTEAQLDMRITRYYRTAGACVGVVIGCLLGMSCLLFMDTDAADRARRAKELESIFQSVMKEGKTLFQAERASLFMLDEEKKELWSQVATGTKGIIKVDLNQTSLLGESVKSGDIVNVRDAYEDDRFNAAVDKESGFRTKSILVIPVKDENGKIIGAIQMINKKTKDGEDAEFTKDDEKLVTMMASHVTSFIRIVGGD
;
A
#
# COMPACT_ATOMS: atom_id res chain seq x y z
N MET A 1 4.72 27.69 -27.40
CA MET A 1 5.39 26.60 -26.65
C MET A 1 6.55 25.91 -27.38
N GLN A 2 6.66 25.94 -28.72
CA GLN A 2 7.80 25.34 -29.45
C GLN A 2 9.10 26.19 -29.53
N SER A 3 9.06 27.48 -29.15
CA SER A 3 10.25 28.37 -29.16
C SER A 3 11.09 28.29 -27.87
N PHE A 4 10.51 27.82 -26.76
CA PHE A 4 11.22 27.68 -25.48
C PHE A 4 12.03 26.36 -25.40
N MET A 5 11.57 25.31 -26.09
CA MET A 5 12.24 24.00 -26.16
C MET A 5 13.51 23.98 -27.03
N ARG A 6 13.73 24.98 -27.91
CA ARG A 6 14.96 25.04 -28.73
C ARG A 6 16.15 25.75 -28.06
N LYS A 7 15.93 26.51 -26.97
CA LYS A 7 17.01 27.27 -26.30
C LYS A 7 17.70 26.54 -25.14
N CYS A 8 17.16 25.45 -24.62
CA CYS A 8 17.82 24.65 -23.56
C CYS A 8 18.74 23.54 -24.08
N GLY A 9 18.71 23.19 -25.37
CA GLY A 9 19.46 22.04 -25.92
C GLY A 9 20.87 22.34 -26.45
N ALA A 10 21.28 23.60 -26.60
CA ALA A 10 22.51 23.95 -27.33
C ALA A 10 23.72 24.37 -26.45
N GLY A 11 23.53 24.54 -25.13
CA GLY A 11 24.59 25.05 -24.23
C GLY A 11 25.42 24.00 -23.49
N HIS A 12 24.92 22.76 -23.34
CA HIS A 12 25.55 21.77 -22.45
C HIS A 12 26.45 20.74 -23.17
N GLY A 13 26.40 20.66 -24.50
CA GLY A 13 27.20 19.70 -25.28
C GLY A 13 28.66 20.07 -25.50
N MET A 14 29.04 21.34 -25.34
CA MET A 14 30.38 21.84 -25.69
C MET A 14 31.37 21.85 -24.51
N MET A 15 30.89 21.97 -23.27
CA MET A 15 31.73 21.85 -22.07
C MET A 15 32.07 20.39 -21.71
N ALA A 16 31.16 19.44 -21.97
CA ALA A 16 31.41 18.02 -21.72
C ALA A 16 32.48 17.42 -22.67
N ARG A 17 32.56 17.90 -23.93
CA ARG A 17 33.59 17.47 -24.88
C ARG A 17 34.97 18.06 -24.60
N LYS A 18 35.06 19.27 -24.01
CA LYS A 18 36.34 19.89 -23.65
C LYS A 18 36.95 19.35 -22.35
N MET A 19 36.14 18.79 -21.45
CA MET A 19 36.60 18.08 -20.24
C MET A 19 37.13 16.66 -20.51
N LEU A 20 36.77 16.04 -21.64
CA LEU A 20 37.16 14.67 -22.00
C LEU A 20 38.43 14.55 -22.85
N GLN A 21 39.01 15.65 -23.34
CA GLN A 21 40.24 15.64 -24.14
C GLN A 21 41.49 16.14 -23.38
N GLY A 22 41.36 16.60 -22.13
CA GLY A 22 42.46 17.18 -21.34
C GLY A 22 43.10 16.29 -20.26
N LYS A 23 42.64 15.06 -20.05
CA LYS A 23 43.17 14.15 -19.00
C LYS A 23 43.63 12.79 -19.53
N LYS A 24 44.06 12.73 -20.80
CA LYS A 24 44.98 11.67 -21.27
C LYS A 24 46.40 12.16 -21.05
N THR A 25 46.94 11.94 -19.85
CA THR A 25 48.37 11.78 -19.48
C THR A 25 48.58 12.22 -18.03
N LYS A 26 49.27 11.35 -17.26
CA LYS A 26 49.57 11.46 -15.82
C LYS A 26 48.43 11.09 -14.86
N GLU A 27 48.25 9.79 -14.68
CA GLU A 27 48.26 9.12 -13.37
C GLU A 27 48.20 7.60 -13.63
N LEU A 28 49.38 7.01 -13.79
CA LEU A 28 49.60 5.61 -13.47
C LEU A 28 49.67 5.51 -11.94
N GLU A 29 49.14 4.39 -11.42
CA GLU A 29 49.21 3.95 -10.02
C GLU A 29 48.23 4.59 -9.03
N LEU A 30 47.00 4.07 -8.99
CA LEU A 30 46.40 3.54 -7.75
C LEU A 30 45.18 2.68 -8.10
N ILE A 31 45.40 1.39 -8.38
CA ILE A 31 44.31 0.42 -8.58
C ILE A 31 43.85 -0.04 -7.20
N SER A 32 42.68 0.44 -6.77
CA SER A 32 41.99 -0.07 -5.59
C SER A 32 41.62 -1.57 -5.75
N PRO A 33 41.78 -2.42 -4.72
CA PRO A 33 41.44 -3.85 -4.76
C PRO A 33 39.98 -4.15 -5.16
N SER A 34 39.08 -3.18 -5.00
CA SER A 34 37.65 -3.31 -5.30
C SER A 34 37.35 -3.34 -6.81
N SER A 35 38.16 -2.64 -7.62
CA SER A 35 37.98 -2.53 -9.08
C SER A 35 38.37 -3.82 -9.79
N VAL A 36 39.35 -4.54 -9.25
CA VAL A 36 39.81 -5.85 -9.75
C VAL A 36 38.75 -6.92 -9.47
N LYS A 37 38.13 -6.92 -8.28
CA LYS A 37 37.03 -7.83 -7.92
C LYS A 37 35.80 -7.62 -8.79
N LEU A 38 35.45 -6.37 -9.13
CA LEU A 38 34.31 -6.08 -10.00
C LEU A 38 34.54 -6.56 -11.44
N GLN A 39 35.75 -6.37 -11.99
CA GLN A 39 36.11 -6.90 -13.31
C GLN A 39 36.27 -8.43 -13.33
N GLN A 40 36.73 -9.05 -12.24
CA GLN A 40 36.74 -10.51 -12.08
C GLN A 40 35.33 -11.08 -12.03
N ASN A 41 34.42 -10.44 -11.28
CA ASN A 41 33.02 -10.87 -11.20
C ASN A 41 32.32 -10.73 -12.55
N LEU A 42 32.50 -9.61 -13.27
CA LEU A 42 31.98 -9.46 -14.64
C LEU A 42 32.53 -10.50 -15.62
N ARG A 43 33.81 -10.88 -15.50
CA ARG A 43 34.42 -11.96 -16.30
C ARG A 43 33.91 -13.35 -15.89
N LEU A 44 33.60 -13.56 -14.62
CA LEU A 44 32.99 -14.79 -14.10
C LEU A 44 31.53 -14.91 -14.54
N THR A 45 30.75 -13.82 -14.54
CA THR A 45 29.36 -13.81 -15.06
C THR A 45 29.34 -14.02 -16.58
N LYS A 46 30.26 -13.39 -17.33
CA LYS A 46 30.43 -13.67 -18.76
C LYS A 46 30.89 -15.11 -19.03
N ARG A 47 31.75 -15.68 -18.17
CA ARG A 47 32.16 -17.08 -18.26
C ARG A 47 31.01 -18.01 -17.90
N TYR A 48 30.22 -17.76 -16.86
CA TYR A 48 29.05 -18.57 -16.51
C TYR A 48 27.99 -18.57 -17.63
N PHE A 49 27.78 -17.41 -18.26
CA PHE A 49 26.88 -17.28 -19.40
C PHE A 49 27.46 -17.92 -20.68
N SER A 50 28.78 -17.84 -20.89
CA SER A 50 29.48 -18.47 -22.03
C SER A 50 29.70 -19.97 -21.85
N SER A 51 29.85 -20.47 -20.63
CA SER A 51 30.02 -21.90 -20.32
C SER A 51 28.69 -22.64 -20.29
N SER A 52 27.58 -21.91 -20.15
CA SER A 52 26.24 -22.42 -20.48
C SER A 52 26.00 -22.49 -22.01
N VAL A 53 26.97 -22.03 -22.82
CA VAL A 53 26.88 -21.94 -24.30
C VAL A 53 28.04 -22.69 -25.01
N SER A 54 28.99 -23.32 -24.29
CA SER A 54 30.06 -24.09 -24.95
C SER A 54 30.45 -25.39 -24.23
N SER A 55 29.61 -26.40 -24.38
CA SER A 55 30.01 -27.81 -24.37
C SER A 55 28.83 -28.53 -25.02
N THR A 56 28.87 -28.87 -26.32
CA THR A 56 29.52 -30.11 -26.78
C THR A 56 29.88 -29.95 -28.27
N SER A 57 31.17 -29.89 -28.62
CA SER A 57 31.61 -30.06 -30.01
C SER A 57 32.35 -31.39 -30.15
N LYS A 58 31.61 -32.42 -30.55
CA LYS A 58 32.10 -33.60 -31.30
C LYS A 58 30.94 -34.51 -31.69
N ALA A 59 30.53 -34.43 -32.96
CA ALA A 59 30.01 -35.53 -33.80
C ALA A 59 29.51 -34.91 -35.12
N SER A 60 30.19 -35.15 -36.22
CA SER A 60 29.83 -36.16 -37.24
C SER A 60 28.69 -35.69 -38.14
N SER A 61 29.07 -35.48 -39.40
CA SER A 61 28.24 -35.19 -40.55
C SER A 61 27.05 -36.15 -40.69
N ALA A 62 25.84 -35.65 -40.44
CA ALA A 62 24.58 -36.19 -40.93
C ALA A 62 23.75 -35.00 -41.42
N SER A 63 23.22 -35.07 -42.63
CA SER A 63 22.50 -33.98 -43.33
C SER A 63 21.58 -33.18 -42.40
N GLU A 64 21.80 -31.87 -42.30
CA GLU A 64 20.99 -30.95 -41.50
C GLU A 64 19.59 -30.77 -42.14
N VAL A 65 18.70 -31.72 -41.87
CA VAL A 65 17.30 -31.65 -42.29
C VAL A 65 16.57 -30.62 -41.42
N THR A 66 15.83 -29.69 -42.05
CA THR A 66 15.03 -28.69 -41.34
C THR A 66 13.91 -29.33 -40.52
N PRO A 67 13.59 -28.82 -39.32
CA PRO A 67 12.49 -29.31 -38.50
C PRO A 67 11.15 -29.29 -39.23
N THR A 68 10.34 -30.33 -39.03
CA THR A 68 8.98 -30.38 -39.58
C THR A 68 8.05 -29.39 -38.85
N PRO A 69 6.95 -28.94 -39.49
CA PRO A 69 5.97 -28.05 -38.86
C PRO A 69 5.38 -28.61 -37.55
N GLU A 70 5.20 -29.93 -37.44
CA GLU A 70 4.71 -30.58 -36.23
C GLU A 70 5.74 -30.50 -35.08
N GLN A 71 7.02 -30.74 -35.38
CA GLN A 71 8.09 -30.58 -34.39
C GLN A 71 8.19 -29.12 -33.90
N LEU A 72 8.02 -28.15 -34.79
CA LEU A 72 8.01 -26.73 -34.44
C LEU A 72 6.81 -26.35 -33.56
N LYS A 73 5.61 -26.91 -33.81
CA LYS A 73 4.44 -26.74 -32.94
C LYS A 73 4.66 -27.33 -31.55
N ILE A 74 5.27 -28.51 -31.47
CA ILE A 74 5.61 -29.15 -30.18
C ILE A 74 6.62 -28.30 -29.41
N VAL A 75 7.63 -27.74 -30.09
CA VAL A 75 8.55 -26.76 -29.48
C VAL A 75 7.77 -25.57 -28.93
N ALA A 76 6.96 -24.90 -29.73
CA ALA A 76 6.18 -23.75 -29.28
C ALA A 76 5.30 -24.08 -28.06
N LEU A 77 4.60 -25.21 -28.07
CA LEU A 77 3.74 -25.65 -26.96
C LEU A 77 4.54 -25.89 -25.67
N ARG A 78 5.70 -26.55 -25.76
CA ARG A 78 6.51 -26.86 -24.58
C ARG A 78 7.14 -25.63 -23.94
N TYR A 79 7.42 -24.58 -24.71
CA TYR A 79 7.87 -23.29 -24.18
C TYR A 79 6.71 -22.38 -23.73
N ALA A 80 5.51 -22.55 -24.29
CA ALA A 80 4.33 -21.80 -23.87
C ALA A 80 3.86 -22.20 -22.46
N VAL A 81 3.77 -23.50 -22.17
CA VAL A 81 3.16 -24.00 -20.92
C VAL A 81 3.81 -23.45 -19.64
N PRO A 82 5.15 -23.45 -19.49
CA PRO A 82 5.78 -22.84 -18.33
C PRO A 82 5.56 -21.32 -18.25
N MET A 83 5.53 -20.66 -19.40
CA MET A 83 5.35 -19.21 -19.48
C MET A 83 3.92 -18.79 -19.12
N ILE A 84 2.93 -19.67 -19.32
CA ILE A 84 1.57 -19.49 -18.78
C ILE A 84 1.62 -19.47 -17.25
N GLY A 85 2.28 -20.45 -16.63
CA GLY A 85 2.41 -20.52 -15.18
C GLY A 85 3.17 -19.34 -14.59
N PHE A 86 4.24 -18.90 -15.27
CA PHE A 86 4.99 -17.70 -14.91
C PHE A 86 4.10 -16.45 -14.98
N GLY A 87 3.47 -16.16 -16.13
CA GLY A 87 2.62 -14.97 -16.29
C GLY A 87 1.39 -14.95 -15.37
N PHE A 88 0.84 -16.12 -15.05
CA PHE A 88 -0.24 -16.24 -14.06
C PHE A 88 0.23 -15.84 -12.66
N THR A 89 1.34 -16.43 -12.21
CA THR A 89 1.92 -16.13 -10.89
C THR A 89 2.36 -14.68 -10.81
N ASP A 90 2.91 -14.14 -11.90
CA ASP A 90 3.44 -12.78 -11.95
C ASP A 90 2.33 -11.74 -11.70
N ASN A 91 1.24 -11.82 -12.48
CA ASN A 91 0.11 -10.91 -12.29
C ASN A 91 -0.64 -11.17 -10.97
N LEU A 92 -0.74 -12.42 -10.51
CA LEU A 92 -1.37 -12.74 -9.23
C LEU A 92 -0.61 -12.12 -8.05
N VAL A 93 0.70 -12.31 -7.99
CA VAL A 93 1.54 -11.76 -6.92
C VAL A 93 1.57 -10.24 -7.02
N MET A 94 1.71 -9.67 -8.22
CA MET A 94 1.66 -8.22 -8.42
C MET A 94 0.37 -7.60 -7.86
N ILE A 95 -0.80 -8.16 -8.18
CA ILE A 95 -2.10 -7.63 -7.74
C ILE A 95 -2.25 -7.79 -6.23
N THR A 96 -2.03 -8.98 -5.70
CA THR A 96 -2.24 -9.27 -4.27
C THR A 96 -1.26 -8.51 -3.38
N ALA A 97 0.02 -8.45 -3.75
CA ALA A 97 1.02 -7.68 -3.03
C ALA A 97 0.78 -6.16 -3.19
N GLY A 98 0.45 -5.70 -4.40
CA GLY A 98 0.14 -4.31 -4.67
C GLY A 98 -1.03 -3.80 -3.83
N GLU A 99 -2.11 -4.56 -3.77
CA GLU A 99 -3.31 -4.25 -2.97
C GLU A 99 -2.99 -4.21 -1.47
N ALA A 100 -2.27 -5.20 -0.94
CA ALA A 100 -1.87 -5.22 0.46
C ALA A 100 -0.99 -4.01 0.82
N ILE A 101 -0.10 -3.61 -0.08
CA ILE A 101 0.75 -2.42 0.07
C ILE A 101 -0.08 -1.15 0.02
N ASP A 102 -1.04 -1.04 -0.89
CA ASP A 102 -1.90 0.15 -1.02
C ASP A 102 -2.77 0.33 0.23
N GLN A 103 -3.39 -0.73 0.74
CA GLN A 103 -4.18 -0.68 1.97
C GLN A 103 -3.33 -0.32 3.19
N THR A 104 -2.10 -0.84 3.25
CA THR A 104 -1.22 -0.62 4.41
C THR A 104 -0.57 0.76 4.38
N PHE A 105 0.05 1.12 3.26
CA PHE A 105 0.92 2.28 3.12
C PHE A 105 0.30 3.42 2.30
N GLY A 106 -0.73 3.17 1.50
CA GLY A 106 -1.39 4.18 0.66
C GLY A 106 -1.78 5.42 1.46
N VAL A 107 -2.60 5.22 2.51
CA VAL A 107 -3.02 6.31 3.40
C VAL A 107 -1.89 6.78 4.32
N THR A 108 -1.10 5.84 4.87
CA THR A 108 -0.11 6.15 5.91
C THR A 108 1.09 6.93 5.40
N LEU A 109 1.55 6.64 4.17
CA LEU A 109 2.69 7.30 3.53
C LEU A 109 2.27 8.21 2.38
N GLY A 110 0.98 8.28 2.05
CA GLY A 110 0.47 9.05 0.91
C GLY A 110 0.96 8.53 -0.44
N ILE A 111 1.24 7.23 -0.56
CA ILE A 111 1.67 6.64 -1.83
C ILE A 111 0.46 6.43 -2.75
N SER A 112 0.66 6.62 -4.06
CA SER A 112 -0.40 6.38 -5.03
C SER A 112 -0.63 4.88 -5.24
N THR A 113 -1.85 4.51 -5.64
CA THR A 113 -2.20 3.12 -5.99
C THR A 113 -1.30 2.54 -7.08
N MET A 114 -0.91 3.37 -8.05
CA MET A 114 0.03 2.99 -9.12
C MET A 114 1.45 2.75 -8.57
N THR A 115 1.86 3.46 -7.52
CA THR A 115 3.13 3.21 -6.81
C THR A 115 3.07 1.87 -6.08
N ALA A 116 1.97 1.56 -5.39
CA ALA A 116 1.76 0.28 -4.73
C ALA A 116 1.79 -0.88 -5.72
N ALA A 117 1.13 -0.75 -6.87
CA ALA A 117 1.21 -1.71 -7.97
C ALA A 117 2.66 -1.88 -8.50
N GLY A 118 3.42 -0.79 -8.60
CA GLY A 118 4.84 -0.83 -8.94
C GLY A 118 5.68 -1.64 -7.94
N PHE A 119 5.40 -1.51 -6.63
CA PHE A 119 6.01 -2.38 -5.63
C PHE A 119 5.54 -3.83 -5.75
N GLY A 120 4.27 -4.05 -6.10
CA GLY A 120 3.73 -5.37 -6.46
C GLY A 120 4.54 -6.03 -7.57
N GLN A 121 4.91 -5.29 -8.62
CA GLN A 121 5.77 -5.82 -9.69
C GLN A 121 7.15 -6.22 -9.16
N VAL A 122 7.75 -5.43 -8.26
CA VAL A 122 9.04 -5.79 -7.65
C VAL A 122 8.93 -7.09 -6.84
N CYS A 123 7.87 -7.24 -6.05
CA CYS A 123 7.60 -8.48 -5.30
C CYS A 123 7.43 -9.67 -6.25
N SER A 124 6.74 -9.45 -7.37
CA SER A 124 6.49 -10.46 -8.39
C SER A 124 7.77 -10.92 -9.09
N ASP A 125 8.63 -9.99 -9.53
CA ASP A 125 9.90 -10.29 -10.16
C ASP A 125 10.80 -11.13 -9.22
N VAL A 126 10.78 -10.84 -7.92
CA VAL A 126 11.50 -11.63 -6.90
C VAL A 126 10.91 -13.04 -6.78
N ALA A 127 9.57 -13.17 -6.70
CA ALA A 127 8.90 -14.46 -6.61
C ALA A 127 9.11 -15.32 -7.87
N GLY A 128 9.06 -14.70 -9.05
CA GLY A 128 9.28 -15.35 -10.35
C GLY A 128 10.70 -15.91 -10.49
N ASN A 129 11.71 -15.15 -10.05
CA ASN A 129 13.11 -15.61 -10.07
C ASN A 129 13.38 -16.78 -9.10
N LEU A 130 12.67 -16.82 -7.97
CA LEU A 130 12.75 -17.93 -7.01
C LEU A 130 12.01 -19.19 -7.49
N SER A 131 11.17 -19.07 -8.51
CA SER A 131 10.32 -20.16 -9.03
C SER A 131 10.98 -21.03 -10.12
N GLY A 132 12.30 -20.92 -10.32
CA GLY A 132 13.02 -21.63 -11.39
C GLY A 132 12.80 -23.15 -11.46
N GLY A 133 12.54 -23.82 -10.31
CA GLY A 133 12.25 -25.26 -10.27
C GLY A 133 10.79 -25.65 -10.59
N PHE A 134 9.87 -24.69 -10.61
CA PHE A 134 8.44 -24.93 -10.87
C PHE A 134 8.17 -25.29 -12.34
N VAL A 135 8.95 -24.69 -13.25
CA VAL A 135 8.85 -24.86 -14.71
C VAL A 135 9.10 -26.32 -15.13
N ASP A 136 10.17 -26.92 -14.61
CA ASP A 136 10.54 -28.30 -14.91
C ASP A 136 9.55 -29.29 -14.28
N ALA A 137 9.06 -28.99 -13.07
CA ALA A 137 8.04 -29.77 -12.38
C ALA A 137 6.70 -29.76 -13.13
N LEU A 138 6.25 -28.62 -13.64
CA LEU A 138 5.01 -28.51 -14.41
C LEU A 138 5.10 -29.28 -15.74
N CYS A 139 6.23 -29.13 -16.42
CA CYS A 139 6.52 -29.82 -17.67
C CYS A 139 6.56 -31.35 -17.51
N ALA A 140 7.05 -31.83 -16.37
CA ALA A 140 7.04 -33.26 -16.03
C ALA A 140 5.62 -33.73 -15.68
N LYS A 141 4.85 -32.93 -14.95
CA LYS A 141 3.49 -33.27 -14.52
C LYS A 141 2.47 -33.31 -15.67
N LEU A 142 2.68 -32.50 -16.71
CA LEU A 142 1.76 -32.39 -17.87
C LEU A 142 2.09 -33.33 -19.03
N ASN A 143 3.11 -34.20 -18.91
CA ASN A 143 3.49 -35.20 -19.93
C ASN A 143 3.57 -34.63 -21.37
N LEU A 144 4.14 -33.43 -21.51
CA LEU A 144 4.18 -32.77 -22.82
C LEU A 144 5.02 -33.56 -23.83
N PRO A 145 4.60 -33.63 -25.11
CA PRO A 145 5.31 -34.37 -26.15
C PRO A 145 6.74 -33.86 -26.35
N LYS A 146 7.68 -34.79 -26.58
CA LYS A 146 9.08 -34.48 -26.88
C LYS A 146 9.22 -34.11 -28.36
N HIS A 147 9.98 -33.05 -28.66
CA HIS A 147 10.21 -32.58 -30.03
C HIS A 147 11.21 -33.44 -30.83
N HIS A 148 11.97 -34.34 -30.18
CA HIS A 148 13.00 -35.20 -30.80
C HIS A 148 13.91 -34.44 -31.81
N LEU A 149 14.37 -33.25 -31.42
CA LEU A 149 15.22 -32.37 -32.24
C LEU A 149 16.67 -32.49 -31.75
N THR A 150 17.62 -32.44 -32.68
CA THR A 150 19.05 -32.35 -32.36
C THR A 150 19.40 -30.96 -31.81
N GLU A 151 20.53 -30.84 -31.11
CA GLU A 151 20.99 -29.54 -30.61
C GLU A 151 21.21 -28.51 -31.73
N ALA A 152 21.74 -28.94 -32.88
CA ALA A 152 21.89 -28.10 -34.06
C ALA A 152 20.52 -27.60 -34.60
N GLN A 153 19.51 -28.48 -34.63
CA GLN A 153 18.15 -28.10 -35.03
C GLN A 153 17.47 -27.14 -34.05
N LEU A 154 17.78 -27.23 -32.75
CA LEU A 154 17.28 -26.32 -31.73
C LEU A 154 17.87 -24.92 -31.81
N ASP A 155 19.04 -24.76 -32.43
CA ASP A 155 19.69 -23.46 -32.64
C ASP A 155 19.36 -22.82 -33.99
N MET A 156 18.65 -23.52 -34.87
CA MET A 156 18.17 -22.96 -36.13
C MET A 156 17.24 -21.75 -35.89
N ARG A 157 17.34 -20.75 -36.78
CA ARG A 157 16.54 -19.51 -36.68
C ARG A 157 15.03 -19.77 -36.61
N ILE A 158 14.53 -20.74 -37.39
CA ILE A 158 13.11 -21.11 -37.40
C ILE A 158 12.69 -21.70 -36.04
N THR A 159 13.49 -22.58 -35.45
CA THR A 159 13.20 -23.17 -34.14
C THR A 159 13.28 -22.13 -33.02
N ARG A 160 14.26 -21.22 -33.07
CA ARG A 160 14.35 -20.09 -32.13
C ARG A 160 13.12 -19.18 -32.22
N TYR A 161 12.62 -18.92 -33.44
CA TYR A 161 11.40 -18.15 -33.62
C TYR A 161 10.19 -18.83 -32.96
N TYR A 162 9.95 -20.12 -33.21
CA TYR A 162 8.83 -20.85 -32.59
C TYR A 162 8.98 -20.97 -31.07
N ARG A 163 10.21 -21.10 -30.56
CA ARG A 163 10.51 -21.07 -29.12
C ARG A 163 10.07 -19.73 -28.50
N THR A 164 10.55 -18.62 -29.05
CA THR A 164 10.22 -17.28 -28.54
C THR A 164 8.75 -16.94 -28.72
N ALA A 165 8.17 -17.26 -29.87
CA ALA A 165 6.75 -17.04 -30.13
C ALA A 165 5.85 -17.82 -29.17
N GLY A 166 6.16 -19.11 -28.93
CA GLY A 166 5.47 -19.93 -27.95
C GLY A 166 5.56 -19.34 -26.54
N ALA A 167 6.76 -18.91 -26.13
CA ALA A 167 6.96 -18.24 -24.86
C ALA A 167 6.13 -16.94 -24.73
N CYS A 168 6.15 -16.07 -25.74
CA CYS A 168 5.36 -14.82 -25.74
C CYS A 168 3.85 -15.09 -25.63
N VAL A 169 3.33 -16.04 -26.41
CA VAL A 169 1.92 -16.45 -26.34
C VAL A 169 1.59 -16.99 -24.95
N GLY A 170 2.49 -17.81 -24.39
CA GLY A 170 2.35 -18.34 -23.04
C GLY A 170 2.26 -17.25 -21.98
N VAL A 171 3.18 -16.27 -22.00
CA VAL A 171 3.14 -15.13 -21.06
C VAL A 171 1.82 -14.37 -21.20
N VAL A 172 1.38 -14.04 -22.42
CA VAL A 172 0.12 -13.31 -22.63
C VAL A 172 -1.08 -14.07 -22.07
N ILE A 173 -1.19 -15.36 -22.34
CA ILE A 173 -2.27 -16.20 -21.79
C ILE A 173 -2.18 -16.27 -20.26
N GLY A 174 -0.98 -16.48 -19.72
CA GLY A 174 -0.74 -16.48 -18.28
C GLY A 174 -1.17 -15.18 -17.61
N CYS A 175 -0.76 -14.04 -18.17
CA CYS A 175 -1.12 -12.73 -17.69
C CYS A 175 -2.64 -12.49 -17.71
N LEU A 176 -3.32 -12.89 -18.79
CA LEU A 176 -4.79 -12.81 -18.90
C LEU A 176 -5.48 -13.67 -17.83
N LEU A 177 -4.98 -14.88 -17.60
CA LEU A 177 -5.47 -15.74 -16.52
C LEU A 177 -5.20 -15.14 -15.13
N GLY A 178 -4.03 -14.54 -14.91
CA GLY A 178 -3.71 -13.87 -13.65
C GLY A 178 -4.61 -12.66 -13.38
N MET A 179 -4.96 -11.90 -14.43
CA MET A 179 -5.92 -10.79 -14.31
C MET A 179 -7.36 -11.26 -14.03
N SER A 180 -7.70 -12.54 -14.26
CA SER A 180 -9.01 -13.07 -13.86
C SER A 180 -9.24 -12.99 -12.35
N CYS A 181 -8.19 -12.87 -11.54
CA CYS A 181 -8.30 -12.61 -10.10
C CYS A 181 -9.03 -11.30 -9.79
N LEU A 182 -8.96 -10.30 -10.68
CA LEU A 182 -9.75 -9.06 -10.53
C LEU A 182 -11.26 -9.31 -10.59
N LEU A 183 -11.72 -10.39 -11.23
CA LEU A 183 -13.14 -10.74 -11.26
C LEU A 183 -13.65 -11.27 -9.90
N PHE A 184 -12.75 -11.77 -9.06
CA PHE A 184 -13.10 -12.31 -7.73
C PHE A 184 -12.74 -11.35 -6.60
N MET A 185 -12.00 -10.28 -6.89
CA MET A 185 -11.62 -9.27 -5.92
C MET A 185 -12.75 -8.24 -5.80
N ASP A 186 -13.31 -8.10 -4.59
CA ASP A 186 -14.28 -7.05 -4.30
C ASP A 186 -13.54 -5.70 -4.18
N THR A 187 -13.33 -5.07 -5.34
CA THR A 187 -12.69 -3.75 -5.43
C THR A 187 -13.46 -2.68 -4.68
N ASP A 188 -14.79 -2.83 -4.57
CA ASP A 188 -15.62 -1.88 -3.84
C ASP A 188 -15.37 -1.99 -2.32
N ALA A 189 -15.20 -3.21 -1.79
CA ALA A 189 -14.84 -3.40 -0.39
C ALA A 189 -13.46 -2.83 -0.06
N ALA A 190 -12.49 -3.01 -0.95
CA ALA A 190 -11.15 -2.43 -0.81
C ALA A 190 -11.20 -0.89 -0.79
N ASP A 191 -11.93 -0.29 -1.74
CA ASP A 191 -12.12 1.16 -1.81
C ASP A 191 -12.83 1.71 -0.57
N ARG A 192 -13.87 1.02 -0.07
CA ARG A 192 -14.55 1.39 1.18
C ARG A 192 -13.60 1.35 2.37
N ALA A 193 -12.78 0.29 2.48
CA ALA A 193 -11.81 0.16 3.57
C ALA A 193 -10.74 1.26 3.53
N ARG A 194 -10.26 1.61 2.33
CA ARG A 194 -9.31 2.71 2.15
C ARG A 194 -9.92 4.05 2.55
N ARG A 195 -11.13 4.37 2.10
CA ARG A 195 -11.84 5.61 2.48
C ARG A 195 -12.08 5.70 3.99
N ALA A 196 -12.45 4.59 4.62
CA ALA A 196 -12.61 4.54 6.07
C ALA A 196 -11.29 4.86 6.81
N LYS A 197 -10.16 4.35 6.32
CA LYS A 197 -8.83 4.64 6.87
C LYS A 197 -8.40 6.09 6.65
N GLU A 198 -8.69 6.66 5.48
CA GLU A 198 -8.46 8.10 5.20
C GLU A 198 -9.26 8.96 6.19
N LEU A 199 -10.54 8.65 6.38
CA LEU A 199 -11.42 9.36 7.31
C LEU A 199 -10.95 9.27 8.76
N GLU A 200 -10.54 8.08 9.20
CA GLU A 200 -9.99 7.87 10.54
C GLU A 200 -8.75 8.74 10.77
N SER A 201 -7.84 8.84 9.78
CA SER A 201 -6.63 9.67 9.88
C SER A 201 -6.95 11.16 10.01
N ILE A 202 -8.00 11.63 9.33
CA ILE A 202 -8.48 13.02 9.41
C ILE A 202 -9.03 13.28 10.81
N PHE A 203 -9.91 12.43 11.32
CA PHE A 203 -10.46 12.61 12.66
C PHE A 203 -9.40 12.53 13.75
N GLN A 204 -8.42 11.63 13.63
CA GLN A 204 -7.31 11.58 14.57
C GLN A 204 -6.53 12.90 14.60
N SER A 205 -6.27 13.49 13.44
CA SER A 205 -5.60 14.79 13.33
C SER A 205 -6.45 15.91 13.93
N VAL A 206 -7.73 16.03 13.53
CA VAL A 206 -8.66 17.05 14.04
C VAL A 206 -8.80 16.97 15.55
N MET A 207 -8.98 15.77 16.11
CA MET A 207 -9.14 15.60 17.56
C MET A 207 -7.84 15.86 18.33
N LYS A 208 -6.67 15.53 17.75
CA LYS A 208 -5.37 15.82 18.37
C LYS A 208 -5.06 17.33 18.37
N GLU A 209 -5.36 18.02 17.28
CA GLU A 209 -5.23 19.48 17.20
C GLU A 209 -6.26 20.16 18.11
N GLY A 210 -7.52 19.71 18.08
CA GLY A 210 -8.60 20.16 18.95
C GLY A 210 -8.23 20.03 20.43
N LYS A 211 -7.71 18.86 20.86
CA LYS A 211 -7.18 18.66 22.22
C LYS A 211 -6.23 19.79 22.63
N THR A 212 -5.28 20.12 21.74
CA THR A 212 -4.25 21.13 22.01
C THR A 212 -4.85 22.53 22.03
N LEU A 213 -5.69 22.86 21.05
CA LEU A 213 -6.37 24.15 20.91
C LEU A 213 -7.24 24.46 22.13
N PHE A 214 -8.01 23.46 22.59
CA PHE A 214 -8.90 23.58 23.73
C PHE A 214 -8.22 23.30 25.07
N GLN A 215 -6.91 23.07 25.10
CA GLN A 215 -6.15 22.78 26.33
C GLN A 215 -6.80 21.66 27.15
N ALA A 216 -7.31 20.62 26.48
CA ALA A 216 -7.90 19.45 27.12
C ALA A 216 -6.83 18.38 27.35
N GLU A 217 -6.95 17.63 28.43
CA GLU A 217 -6.05 16.49 28.69
C GLU A 217 -6.38 15.30 27.77
N ARG A 218 -7.66 15.08 27.51
CA ARG A 218 -8.15 14.10 26.53
C ARG A 218 -9.28 14.70 25.69
N ALA A 219 -9.33 14.24 24.46
CA ALA A 219 -10.34 14.54 23.46
C ALA A 219 -10.71 13.25 22.72
N SER A 220 -12.01 13.03 22.54
CA SER A 220 -12.55 11.82 21.92
C SER A 220 -13.72 12.16 21.02
N LEU A 221 -13.81 11.49 19.88
CA LEU A 221 -14.96 11.50 18.97
C LEU A 221 -15.66 10.15 19.11
N PHE A 222 -16.94 10.19 19.46
CA PHE A 222 -17.81 9.02 19.57
C PHE A 222 -18.84 9.01 18.47
N MET A 223 -19.10 7.81 17.93
CA MET A 223 -20.13 7.56 16.91
C MET A 223 -21.26 6.74 17.52
N LEU A 224 -22.50 7.08 17.14
CA LEU A 224 -23.70 6.43 17.64
C LEU A 224 -24.07 5.22 16.77
N ASP A 225 -24.19 4.06 17.41
CA ASP A 225 -24.86 2.87 16.86
C ASP A 225 -26.30 2.83 17.39
N GLU A 226 -27.26 3.22 16.54
CA GLU A 226 -28.68 3.31 16.92
C GLU A 226 -29.34 1.95 17.14
N GLU A 227 -28.84 0.90 16.48
CA GLU A 227 -29.38 -0.45 16.58
C GLU A 227 -28.97 -1.09 17.90
N LYS A 228 -27.68 -0.98 18.26
CA LYS A 228 -27.16 -1.51 19.52
C LYS A 228 -27.42 -0.60 20.72
N LYS A 229 -27.83 0.66 20.49
CA LYS A 229 -27.91 1.70 21.52
C LYS A 229 -26.56 1.89 22.23
N GLU A 230 -25.48 1.95 21.46
CA GLU A 230 -24.12 2.09 21.98
C GLU A 230 -23.41 3.28 21.31
N LEU A 231 -22.53 3.93 22.06
CA LEU A 231 -21.53 4.86 21.53
C LEU A 231 -20.18 4.17 21.50
N TRP A 232 -19.44 4.33 20.42
CA TRP A 232 -18.07 3.82 20.32
C TRP A 232 -17.11 4.93 19.90
N SER A 233 -15.92 4.95 20.49
CA SER A 233 -14.94 5.98 20.16
C SER A 233 -14.30 5.68 18.80
N GLN A 234 -14.62 6.51 17.81
CA GLN A 234 -13.89 6.54 16.54
C GLN A 234 -12.46 7.04 16.75
N VAL A 235 -12.29 8.00 17.65
CA VAL A 235 -10.99 8.52 18.06
C VAL A 235 -11.02 8.75 19.56
N ALA A 236 -9.96 8.32 20.25
CA ALA A 236 -9.75 8.64 21.66
C ALA A 236 -8.28 8.95 21.91
N THR A 237 -8.00 10.16 22.40
CA THR A 237 -6.62 10.55 22.73
C THR A 237 -6.27 10.13 24.16
N GLY A 238 -5.02 9.72 24.37
CA GLY A 238 -4.52 9.36 25.72
C GLY A 238 -4.94 7.97 26.23
N THR A 239 -5.49 7.11 25.35
CA THR A 239 -5.74 5.70 25.63
C THR A 239 -5.35 4.82 24.44
N LYS A 240 -5.10 3.53 24.68
CA LYS A 240 -4.90 2.51 23.64
C LYS A 240 -6.14 1.62 23.59
N GLY A 241 -6.99 1.82 22.59
CA GLY A 241 -8.18 0.99 22.38
C GLY A 241 -9.45 1.81 22.11
N ILE A 242 -10.53 1.09 21.80
CA ILE A 242 -11.85 1.66 21.53
C ILE A 242 -12.64 1.69 22.84
N ILE A 243 -13.12 2.86 23.22
CA ILE A 243 -14.04 3.05 24.35
C ILE A 243 -15.45 2.80 23.85
N LYS A 244 -16.23 2.01 24.58
CA LYS A 244 -17.66 1.78 24.33
C LYS A 244 -18.48 2.25 25.50
N VAL A 245 -19.63 2.87 25.22
CA VAL A 245 -20.57 3.37 26.22
C VAL A 245 -21.97 2.90 25.84
N ASP A 246 -22.58 2.10 26.71
CA ASP A 246 -23.97 1.66 26.56
C ASP A 246 -24.91 2.82 26.92
N LEU A 247 -25.83 3.17 26.01
CA LEU A 247 -26.80 4.24 26.25
C LEU A 247 -27.88 3.86 27.26
N ASN A 248 -28.06 2.58 27.60
CA ASN A 248 -29.00 2.19 28.65
C ASN A 248 -28.46 2.54 30.05
N GLN A 249 -27.15 2.77 30.18
CA GLN A 249 -26.52 3.18 31.42
C GLN A 249 -26.48 4.71 31.53
N THR A 250 -26.52 5.20 32.78
CA THR A 250 -26.35 6.63 33.05
C THR A 250 -24.91 7.04 32.77
N SER A 251 -24.73 7.99 31.87
CA SER A 251 -23.44 8.61 31.57
C SER A 251 -23.64 10.02 31.05
N LEU A 252 -22.68 10.91 31.33
CA LEU A 252 -22.69 12.28 30.80
C LEU A 252 -22.66 12.33 29.27
N LEU A 253 -21.96 11.37 28.65
CA LEU A 253 -21.91 11.21 27.20
C LEU A 253 -23.29 10.79 26.64
N GLY A 254 -23.90 9.76 27.25
CA GLY A 254 -25.21 9.27 26.86
C GLY A 254 -26.32 10.31 27.06
N GLU A 255 -26.24 11.11 28.12
CA GLU A 255 -27.18 12.19 28.39
C GLU A 255 -27.17 13.24 27.26
N SER A 256 -25.98 13.71 26.86
CA SER A 256 -25.84 14.69 25.77
C SER A 256 -26.38 14.15 24.44
N VAL A 257 -26.14 12.86 24.15
CA VAL A 257 -26.63 12.22 22.93
C VAL A 257 -28.15 12.02 22.96
N LYS A 258 -28.74 11.69 24.12
CA LYS A 258 -30.19 11.50 24.28
C LYS A 258 -30.96 12.81 24.25
N SER A 259 -30.47 13.85 24.94
CA SER A 259 -31.13 15.17 24.98
C SER A 259 -30.85 15.98 23.72
N GLY A 260 -29.69 15.77 23.09
CA GLY A 260 -29.19 16.62 22.01
C GLY A 260 -28.66 17.97 22.50
N ASP A 261 -28.47 18.12 23.82
CA ASP A 261 -27.95 19.32 24.47
C ASP A 261 -26.47 19.18 24.85
N ILE A 262 -25.82 20.34 25.00
CA ILE A 262 -24.44 20.43 25.48
C ILE A 262 -24.40 20.09 26.97
N VAL A 263 -23.48 19.22 27.36
CA VAL A 263 -23.22 18.88 28.76
C VAL A 263 -21.84 19.41 29.14
N ASN A 264 -21.80 20.42 30.01
CA ASN A 264 -20.57 21.02 30.53
C ASN A 264 -20.55 20.87 32.06
N VAL A 265 -19.66 20.01 32.55
CA VAL A 265 -19.53 19.65 33.96
C VAL A 265 -18.18 20.12 34.48
N ARG A 266 -18.22 20.85 35.61
CA ARG A 266 -17.03 21.42 36.26
C ARG A 266 -16.26 20.38 37.07
N ASP A 267 -16.98 19.59 37.85
CA ASP A 267 -16.45 18.44 38.59
C ASP A 267 -17.34 17.22 38.37
N ALA A 268 -16.79 16.20 37.73
CA ALA A 268 -17.47 14.98 37.40
C ALA A 268 -17.87 14.19 38.64
N TYR A 269 -17.12 14.27 39.74
CA TYR A 269 -17.43 13.51 40.97
C TYR A 269 -18.59 14.12 41.77
N GLU A 270 -18.97 15.37 41.46
CA GLU A 270 -20.14 16.04 42.03
C GLU A 270 -21.39 15.88 41.16
N ASP A 271 -21.30 15.18 40.01
CA ASP A 271 -22.42 14.93 39.11
C ASP A 271 -22.89 13.47 39.22
N ASP A 272 -24.13 13.28 39.65
CA ASP A 272 -24.75 11.95 39.85
C ASP A 272 -24.75 11.08 38.57
N ARG A 273 -24.61 11.69 37.39
CA ARG A 273 -24.59 10.97 36.10
C ARG A 273 -23.21 10.42 35.76
N PHE A 274 -22.17 10.73 36.54
CA PHE A 274 -20.81 10.27 36.30
C PHE A 274 -20.53 8.92 36.95
N ASN A 275 -19.98 7.98 36.17
CA ASN A 275 -19.57 6.68 36.66
C ASN A 275 -18.07 6.65 36.97
N ALA A 276 -17.72 6.80 38.25
CA ALA A 276 -16.33 6.78 38.73
C ALA A 276 -15.65 5.40 38.64
N ALA A 277 -16.35 4.31 38.30
CA ALA A 277 -15.74 2.98 38.18
C ALA A 277 -14.67 2.93 37.07
N VAL A 278 -14.91 3.62 35.95
CA VAL A 278 -14.00 3.66 34.79
C VAL A 278 -12.68 4.36 35.14
N ASP A 279 -12.76 5.46 35.90
CA ASP A 279 -11.59 6.16 36.42
C ASP A 279 -10.75 5.27 37.34
N LYS A 280 -11.40 4.54 38.25
CA LYS A 280 -10.72 3.64 39.20
C LYS A 280 -9.97 2.51 38.50
N GLU A 281 -10.55 1.94 37.45
CA GLU A 281 -9.93 0.86 36.69
C GLU A 281 -8.78 1.37 35.80
N SER A 282 -8.96 2.52 35.16
CA SER A 282 -7.96 3.10 34.26
C SER A 282 -6.84 3.87 34.96
N GLY A 283 -7.02 4.22 36.25
CA GLY A 283 -6.12 5.09 37.00
C GLY A 283 -6.16 6.55 36.54
N PHE A 284 -7.07 6.91 35.64
CA PHE A 284 -7.28 8.27 35.17
C PHE A 284 -8.28 8.99 36.06
N ARG A 285 -8.02 10.26 36.40
CA ARG A 285 -8.95 11.09 37.17
C ARG A 285 -9.64 12.08 36.25
N THR A 286 -10.93 11.92 36.09
CA THR A 286 -11.82 12.84 35.39
C THR A 286 -12.30 13.93 36.36
N LYS A 287 -12.12 15.20 35.97
CA LYS A 287 -12.52 16.38 36.72
C LYS A 287 -13.53 17.20 35.92
N SER A 288 -13.11 17.94 34.90
CA SER A 288 -14.03 18.69 34.05
C SER A 288 -14.35 17.91 32.77
N ILE A 289 -15.61 17.96 32.31
CA ILE A 289 -16.06 17.29 31.08
C ILE A 289 -16.89 18.27 30.26
N LEU A 290 -16.59 18.34 28.96
CA LEU A 290 -17.44 18.98 27.97
C LEU A 290 -17.85 17.97 26.92
N VAL A 291 -19.15 17.73 26.77
CA VAL A 291 -19.73 16.91 25.71
C VAL A 291 -20.57 17.78 24.79
N ILE A 292 -20.24 17.73 23.50
CA ILE A 292 -21.00 18.38 22.44
C ILE A 292 -21.59 17.30 21.53
N PRO A 293 -22.91 17.24 21.35
CA PRO A 293 -23.52 16.29 20.43
C PRO A 293 -23.19 16.66 18.98
N VAL A 294 -22.87 15.66 18.17
CA VAL A 294 -22.63 15.81 16.73
C VAL A 294 -23.95 15.52 16.00
N LYS A 295 -24.42 16.52 15.25
CA LYS A 295 -25.69 16.46 14.50
C LYS A 295 -25.41 16.40 13.00
N ASP A 296 -26.25 15.67 12.27
CA ASP A 296 -26.31 15.75 10.81
C ASP A 296 -27.05 17.01 10.34
N GLU A 297 -27.17 17.19 9.03
CA GLU A 297 -27.86 18.34 8.41
C GLU A 297 -29.36 18.37 8.72
N ASN A 298 -29.96 17.24 9.07
CA ASN A 298 -31.37 17.10 9.46
C ASN A 298 -31.57 17.30 10.97
N GLY A 299 -30.51 17.54 11.74
CA GLY A 299 -30.54 17.66 13.19
C GLY A 299 -30.55 16.32 13.94
N LYS A 300 -30.40 15.19 13.24
CA LYS A 300 -30.26 13.85 13.84
C LYS A 300 -28.91 13.73 14.53
N ILE A 301 -28.88 13.15 15.73
CA ILE A 301 -27.64 12.91 16.45
C ILE A 301 -26.92 11.70 15.84
N ILE A 302 -25.67 11.89 15.41
CA ILE A 302 -24.82 10.84 14.83
C ILE A 302 -23.65 10.46 15.74
N GLY A 303 -23.44 11.21 16.82
CA GLY A 303 -22.33 10.99 17.74
C GLY A 303 -22.15 12.13 18.74
N ALA A 304 -20.97 12.20 19.36
CA ALA A 304 -20.59 13.27 20.28
C ALA A 304 -19.08 13.49 20.31
N ILE A 305 -18.66 14.73 20.52
CA ILE A 305 -17.29 15.10 20.87
C ILE A 305 -17.20 15.28 22.37
N GLN A 306 -16.23 14.64 22.99
CA GLN A 306 -15.96 14.75 24.42
C GLN A 306 -14.56 15.33 24.65
N MET A 307 -14.50 16.40 25.45
CA MET A 307 -13.27 16.97 25.98
C MET A 307 -13.23 16.70 27.49
N ILE A 308 -12.08 16.28 27.99
CA ILE A 308 -11.88 15.93 29.40
C ILE A 308 -10.69 16.68 29.97
N ASN A 309 -10.87 17.19 31.18
CA ASN A 309 -9.93 17.96 31.99
C ASN A 309 -9.35 19.15 31.22
N LYS A 310 -10.08 20.26 31.23
CA LYS A 310 -9.53 21.54 30.79
C LYS A 310 -8.34 21.91 31.68
N LYS A 311 -7.26 22.33 31.06
CA LYS A 311 -6.06 22.85 31.70
C LYS A 311 -5.88 24.32 31.36
N THR A 312 -5.20 25.05 32.24
CA THR A 312 -4.64 26.36 31.91
C THR A 312 -3.37 26.18 31.08
N LYS A 313 -2.81 27.29 30.57
CA LYS A 313 -1.50 27.29 29.89
C LYS A 313 -0.37 26.78 30.79
N ASP A 314 -0.51 26.94 32.10
CA ASP A 314 0.46 26.52 33.11
C ASP A 314 0.25 25.07 33.57
N GLY A 315 -0.78 24.38 33.05
CA GLY A 315 -1.06 22.97 33.34
C GLY A 315 -1.98 22.73 34.54
N GLU A 316 -2.48 23.79 35.17
CA GLU A 316 -3.43 23.71 36.29
C GLU A 316 -4.84 23.36 35.81
N ASP A 317 -5.65 22.77 36.68
CA ASP A 317 -7.03 22.46 36.36
C ASP A 317 -7.87 23.72 36.11
N ALA A 318 -8.70 23.67 35.08
CA ALA A 318 -9.63 24.73 34.71
C ALA A 318 -11.01 24.16 34.31
N GLU A 319 -11.93 25.08 34.03
CA GLU A 319 -13.28 24.76 33.57
C GLU A 319 -13.44 25.12 32.09
N PHE A 320 -14.26 24.35 31.37
CA PHE A 320 -14.63 24.69 30.00
C PHE A 320 -15.57 25.90 30.00
N THR A 321 -15.23 26.91 29.21
CA THR A 321 -15.97 28.16 29.11
C THR A 321 -17.09 28.09 28.07
N LYS A 322 -17.98 29.08 28.07
CA LYS A 322 -18.99 29.23 27.00
C LYS A 322 -18.39 29.44 25.61
N ASP A 323 -17.18 29.97 25.52
CA ASP A 323 -16.49 30.09 24.24
C ASP A 323 -15.90 28.75 23.79
N ASP A 324 -15.40 27.92 24.72
CA ASP A 324 -15.04 26.54 24.41
C ASP A 324 -16.25 25.76 23.86
N GLU A 325 -17.44 25.90 24.49
CA GLU A 325 -18.68 25.28 23.99
C GLU A 325 -18.96 25.66 22.53
N LYS A 326 -18.89 26.95 22.18
CA LYS A 326 -19.11 27.43 20.80
C LYS A 326 -18.07 26.90 19.83
N LEU A 327 -16.79 26.95 20.19
CA LEU A 327 -15.70 26.54 19.32
C LEU A 327 -15.72 25.03 19.07
N VAL A 328 -15.99 24.21 20.10
CA VAL A 328 -16.13 22.76 19.95
C VAL A 328 -17.40 22.42 19.15
N THR A 329 -18.47 23.20 19.29
CA THR A 329 -19.66 23.08 18.42
C THR A 329 -19.33 23.32 16.95
N MET A 330 -18.52 24.33 16.64
CA MET A 330 -18.06 24.53 15.25
C MET A 330 -17.20 23.37 14.76
N MET A 331 -16.34 22.81 15.63
CA MET A 331 -15.56 21.61 15.30
C MET A 331 -16.47 20.40 15.04
N ALA A 332 -17.55 20.22 15.81
CA ALA A 332 -18.53 19.16 15.57
C ALA A 332 -19.18 19.30 14.19
N SER A 333 -19.54 20.52 13.76
CA SER A 333 -20.08 20.77 12.41
C SER A 333 -19.08 20.44 11.29
N HIS A 334 -17.79 20.72 11.51
CA HIS A 334 -16.74 20.31 10.56
C HIS A 334 -16.62 18.79 10.47
N VAL A 335 -16.67 18.08 11.61
CA VAL A 335 -16.68 16.61 11.63
C VAL A 335 -17.85 16.07 10.82
N THR A 336 -19.07 16.59 11.01
CA THR A 336 -20.24 16.20 10.21
C THR A 336 -19.99 16.40 8.70
N SER A 337 -19.39 17.53 8.32
CA SER A 337 -19.09 17.83 6.92
C SER A 337 -18.13 16.79 6.30
N PHE A 338 -17.11 16.36 7.05
CA PHE A 338 -16.18 15.32 6.60
C PHE A 338 -16.84 13.94 6.50
N ILE A 339 -17.69 13.58 7.47
CA ILE A 339 -18.48 12.33 7.41
C ILE A 339 -19.31 12.30 6.13
N ARG A 340 -19.98 13.41 5.77
CA ARG A 340 -20.79 13.48 4.54
C ARG A 340 -19.96 13.32 3.27
N ILE A 341 -18.88 14.10 3.13
CA ILE A 341 -18.04 14.11 1.92
C ILE A 341 -17.47 12.71 1.63
N VAL A 342 -17.09 11.97 2.67
CA VAL A 342 -16.46 10.65 2.52
C VAL A 342 -17.48 9.52 2.54
N GLY A 343 -18.58 9.67 3.27
CA GLY A 343 -19.67 8.69 3.41
C GLY A 343 -20.47 8.47 2.12
N GLY A 344 -20.54 9.49 1.25
CA GLY A 344 -21.14 9.34 -0.07
C GLY A 344 -22.65 9.08 -0.03
N ASP A 345 -23.41 10.08 0.45
CA ASP A 345 -24.84 10.21 0.15
C ASP A 345 -25.05 11.31 -0.90
#